data_AF-A0A2Z2PDU9-F1
#
_entry.id   AF-A0A2Z2PDU9-F1
#
_cell.length_a   1.000
_cell.length_b   1.000
_cell.length_c   1.000
_cell.angle_alpha   90.00
_cell.angle_beta   90.00
_cell.angle_gamma   90.00
#
_symmetry.space_group_name_H-M   'P 1'
#
loop_
_entity.id
_entity.type
_entity.pdbx_description
1 polymer ?
#
loop_
_entity_poly.entity_id
_entity_poly.type
_entity_poly.pdbx_seq_one_letter_code
_entity_poly.pdbx_strand_id
1 'polypeptide(L)'
;MKNTIITGAAMALAAFGLAGCDSPAEERAEERADAIEENAEARADAMEQRADQLDQTANGADPAAEQNLENRADAVREQGEAQAERVEEQAE
;
A
#
# COMPACT_ATOMS: atom_id res chain seq x y z
N MET A 1 4.77 16.55 20.76
CA MET A 1 4.55 17.22 19.46
C MET A 1 4.30 16.08 18.50
N LYS A 2 3.06 15.92 18.05
CA LYS A 2 2.63 14.77 17.24
C LYS A 2 3.18 15.01 15.84
N ASN A 3 4.19 14.25 15.43
CA ASN A 3 4.73 14.34 14.09
C ASN A 3 3.75 13.69 13.13
N THR A 4 2.79 14.51 12.71
CA THR A 4 2.06 14.38 11.45
C THR A 4 3.06 14.40 10.31
N ILE A 5 3.60 13.26 9.89
CA ILE A 5 4.53 13.21 8.76
C ILE A 5 4.23 11.97 7.92
N ILE A 6 3.61 12.27 6.78
CA ILE A 6 3.72 11.56 5.50
C ILE A 6 2.86 10.29 5.42
N THR A 7 1.56 10.54 5.34
CA THR A 7 0.71 10.00 4.28
C THR A 7 1.40 10.34 2.93
N GLY A 8 2.36 9.52 2.53
CA GLY A 8 3.02 9.61 1.23
C GLY A 8 2.07 9.01 0.23
N ALA A 9 1.45 9.88 -0.55
CA ALA A 9 0.43 9.54 -1.53
C ALA A 9 0.82 8.29 -2.33
N ALA A 10 -0.08 7.30 -2.34
CA ALA A 10 -0.34 6.52 -3.52
C ALA A 10 -0.51 7.52 -4.67
N MET A 11 0.58 7.80 -5.38
CA MET A 11 0.49 8.30 -6.73
C MET A 11 -0.07 7.13 -7.51
N ALA A 12 -1.40 7.00 -7.46
CA ALA A 12 -2.16 6.32 -8.49
C ALA A 12 -1.55 6.82 -9.80
N LEU A 13 -0.85 5.93 -10.48
CA LEU A 13 -0.32 6.16 -11.81
C LEU A 13 -1.55 6.42 -12.66
N ALA A 14 -1.95 7.69 -12.70
CA ALA A 14 -3.06 8.16 -13.50
C ALA A 14 -2.66 7.91 -14.95
N ALA A 15 -3.10 6.76 -15.46
CA ALA A 15 -3.53 6.53 -16.82
C ALA A 15 -2.85 7.44 -17.83
N PHE A 16 -1.61 7.12 -18.20
CA PHE A 16 -1.01 7.60 -19.44
C PHE A 16 -1.62 6.84 -20.64
N GLY A 17 -2.94 6.86 -20.74
CA GLY A 17 -3.73 6.15 -21.76
C GLY A 17 -4.83 7.01 -22.39
N LEU A 18 -4.66 8.33 -22.44
CA LEU A 18 -5.67 9.33 -22.84
C LEU A 18 -6.18 9.27 -24.30
N ALA A 19 -6.08 8.16 -25.05
CA ALA A 19 -6.71 8.08 -26.37
C ALA A 19 -6.92 6.68 -27.02
N GLY A 20 -6.49 5.56 -26.42
CA GLY A 20 -6.14 4.39 -27.24
C GLY A 20 -6.68 3.00 -26.91
N CYS A 21 -6.80 2.61 -25.64
CA CYS A 21 -6.99 1.21 -25.26
C CYS A 21 -7.98 1.13 -24.11
N ASP A 22 -9.14 0.52 -24.35
CA ASP A 22 -10.16 0.18 -23.35
C ASP A 22 -10.60 -1.24 -23.74
N SER A 23 -9.70 -2.19 -23.51
CA SER A 23 -9.96 -3.58 -23.85
C SER A 23 -10.53 -4.29 -22.63
N PRO A 24 -11.44 -5.28 -22.80
CA PRO A 24 -11.90 -6.08 -21.66
C PRO A 24 -10.78 -6.83 -20.92
N ALA A 25 -9.58 -6.93 -21.51
CA ALA A 25 -8.42 -7.52 -20.85
C ALA A 25 -7.77 -6.54 -19.87
N GLU A 26 -7.68 -5.26 -20.27
CA GLU A 26 -7.15 -4.13 -19.49
C GLU A 26 -8.05 -3.82 -18.30
N GLU A 27 -9.37 -3.70 -18.50
CA GLU A 27 -10.35 -3.50 -17.43
C GLU A 27 -10.30 -4.62 -16.36
N ARG A 28 -10.08 -5.88 -16.79
CA ARG A 28 -9.90 -7.01 -15.85
C ARG A 28 -8.55 -7.02 -15.16
N ALA A 29 -7.54 -6.39 -15.73
CA ALA A 29 -6.23 -6.25 -15.11
C ALA A 29 -6.28 -5.16 -14.06
N GLU A 30 -6.90 -4.01 -14.36
CA GLU A 30 -7.20 -2.93 -13.39
C GLU A 30 -7.97 -3.48 -12.18
N GLU A 31 -9.10 -4.17 -12.39
CA GLU A 31 -9.88 -4.76 -11.28
C GLU A 31 -9.06 -5.72 -10.39
N ARG A 32 -8.07 -6.41 -10.97
CA ARG A 32 -7.19 -7.33 -10.23
C ARG A 32 -6.09 -6.58 -9.51
N ALA A 33 -5.52 -5.56 -10.13
CA ALA A 33 -4.52 -4.67 -9.55
C ALA A 33 -5.12 -3.97 -8.33
N ASP A 34 -6.29 -3.36 -8.45
CA ASP A 34 -7.06 -2.76 -7.37
C ASP A 34 -7.25 -3.73 -6.20
N ALA A 35 -7.70 -4.96 -6.48
CA ALA A 35 -7.91 -5.97 -5.44
C ALA A 35 -6.61 -6.40 -4.74
N ILE A 36 -5.46 -6.35 -5.42
CA ILE A 36 -4.15 -6.63 -4.85
C ILE A 36 -3.73 -5.49 -3.92
N GLU A 37 -3.87 -4.24 -4.38
CA GLU A 37 -3.56 -3.05 -3.60
C GLU A 37 -4.41 -2.98 -2.33
N GLU A 38 -5.74 -3.08 -2.46
CA GLU A 38 -6.65 -3.09 -1.30
C GLU A 38 -6.28 -4.18 -0.28
N ASN A 39 -5.86 -5.37 -0.76
CA ASN A 39 -5.46 -6.45 0.12
C ASN A 39 -4.14 -6.17 0.84
N ALA A 40 -3.18 -5.53 0.15
CA ALA A 40 -1.92 -5.13 0.74
C ALA A 40 -2.12 -4.01 1.76
N GLU A 41 -2.92 -2.99 1.43
CA GLU A 41 -3.31 -1.90 2.33
C GLU A 41 -3.96 -2.46 3.61
N ALA A 42 -4.98 -3.32 3.49
CA ALA A 42 -5.66 -3.89 4.65
C ALA A 42 -4.70 -4.67 5.58
N ARG A 43 -3.66 -5.30 5.03
CA ARG A 43 -2.64 -5.98 5.81
C ARG A 43 -1.66 -5.00 6.46
N ALA A 44 -1.24 -3.98 5.74
CA ALA A 44 -0.38 -2.91 6.25
C ALA A 44 -1.05 -2.17 7.40
N ASP A 45 -2.33 -1.77 7.23
CA ASP A 45 -3.14 -1.12 8.26
C ASP A 45 -3.25 -1.97 9.53
N ALA A 46 -3.39 -3.29 9.40
CA ALA A 46 -3.43 -4.18 10.55
C ALA A 46 -2.08 -4.26 11.29
N MET A 47 -0.95 -4.00 10.60
CA MET A 47 0.36 -3.91 11.23
C MET A 47 0.55 -2.56 11.92
N GLU A 48 0.14 -1.46 11.29
CA GLU A 48 0.18 -0.12 11.88
C GLU A 48 -0.69 -0.02 13.13
N GLN A 49 -1.90 -0.57 13.11
CA GLN A 49 -2.76 -0.62 14.31
C GLN A 49 -2.10 -1.39 15.47
N ARG A 50 -1.24 -2.38 15.18
CA ARG A 50 -0.46 -3.08 16.20
C ARG A 50 0.72 -2.24 16.67
N ALA A 51 1.36 -1.49 15.79
CA ALA A 51 2.41 -0.53 16.14
C ALA A 51 1.84 0.55 17.09
N ASP A 52 0.69 1.14 16.74
CA ASP A 52 -0.03 2.11 17.58
C ASP A 52 -0.40 1.55 18.96
N GLN A 53 -0.91 0.32 19.01
CA GLN A 53 -1.22 -0.35 20.28
C GLN A 53 0.05 -0.59 21.11
N LEU A 54 1.17 -0.92 20.46
CA LEU A 54 2.43 -1.11 21.13
C LEU A 54 2.96 0.21 21.71
N ASP A 55 2.92 1.31 20.95
CA ASP A 55 3.30 2.63 21.44
C ASP A 55 2.46 3.04 22.67
N GLN A 56 1.14 2.88 22.57
CA GLN A 56 0.21 3.20 23.67
C GLN A 56 0.46 2.35 24.92
N THR A 57 0.71 1.05 24.77
CA THR A 57 0.91 0.15 25.92
C THR A 57 2.30 0.28 26.53
N ALA A 58 3.31 0.53 25.70
CA ALA A 58 4.69 0.77 26.13
C ALA A 58 4.92 2.21 26.60
N ASN A 59 3.98 3.13 26.41
CA ASN A 59 4.19 4.58 26.54
C ASN A 59 5.44 5.06 25.78
N GLY A 60 5.63 4.56 24.55
CA GLY A 60 6.81 4.84 23.73
C GLY A 60 8.13 4.27 24.25
N ALA A 61 8.11 3.30 25.19
CA ALA A 61 9.32 2.71 25.75
C ALA A 61 10.03 1.70 24.81
N ASP A 62 9.38 1.28 23.72
CA ASP A 62 9.96 0.36 22.72
C ASP A 62 9.74 0.84 21.28
N PRO A 63 10.43 1.92 20.87
CA PRO A 63 10.32 2.47 19.52
C PRO A 63 10.92 1.54 18.46
N ALA A 64 11.80 0.60 18.86
CA ALA A 64 12.39 -0.34 17.92
C ALA A 64 11.36 -1.37 17.44
N ALA A 65 10.51 -1.88 18.35
CA ALA A 65 9.46 -2.82 17.99
C ALA A 65 8.34 -2.15 17.17
N GLU A 66 7.98 -0.91 17.51
CA GLU A 66 7.06 -0.06 16.73
C GLU A 66 7.58 0.14 15.30
N GLN A 67 8.81 0.65 15.16
CA GLN A 67 9.43 0.90 13.85
C GLN A 67 9.55 -0.38 13.01
N ASN A 68 9.80 -1.53 13.64
CA ASN A 68 9.83 -2.81 12.93
C ASN A 68 8.46 -3.22 12.38
N LEU A 69 7.36 -2.84 13.03
CA LEU A 69 6.01 -3.10 12.53
C LEU A 69 5.66 -2.15 11.39
N GLU A 70 5.99 -0.87 11.53
CA GLU A 70 5.83 0.13 10.46
C GLU A 70 6.61 -0.25 9.20
N ASN A 71 7.91 -0.57 9.33
CA ASN A 71 8.73 -0.99 8.19
C ASN A 71 8.18 -2.24 7.49
N ARG A 72 7.49 -3.13 8.22
CA ARG A 72 6.84 -4.30 7.63
C ARG A 72 5.54 -3.92 6.92
N ALA A 73 4.79 -2.94 7.45
CA ALA A 73 3.61 -2.41 6.79
C ALA A 73 3.99 -1.78 5.44
N ASP A 74 5.04 -0.96 5.42
CA ASP A 74 5.57 -0.34 4.20
C ASP A 74 6.01 -1.40 3.18
N ALA A 75 6.79 -2.39 3.60
CA ALA A 75 7.21 -3.47 2.72
C ALA A 75 6.03 -4.26 2.13
N VAL A 76 4.92 -4.38 2.87
CA VAL A 76 3.70 -5.04 2.36
C VAL A 76 3.00 -4.18 1.31
N ARG A 77 2.91 -2.85 1.51
CA ARG A 77 2.35 -1.94 0.49
C ARG A 77 3.19 -1.94 -0.77
N GLU A 78 4.50 -1.75 -0.65
CA GLU A 78 5.42 -1.77 -1.80
C GLU A 78 5.33 -3.09 -2.58
N GLN A 79 5.18 -4.22 -1.88
CA GLN A 79 5.00 -5.50 -2.54
C GLN A 79 3.64 -5.61 -3.25
N GLY A 80 2.59 -5.00 -2.70
CA GLY A 80 1.26 -4.91 -3.29
C GLY A 80 1.26 -4.09 -4.57
N GLU A 81 1.77 -2.86 -4.50
CA GLU A 81 1.94 -1.94 -5.63
C GLU A 81 2.75 -2.61 -6.74
N ALA A 82 3.93 -3.16 -6.44
CA ALA A 82 4.74 -3.84 -7.44
C ALA A 82 4.03 -5.07 -8.05
N GLN A 83 3.12 -5.72 -7.32
CA GLN A 83 2.30 -6.80 -7.87
C GLN A 83 1.20 -6.28 -8.79
N ALA A 84 0.54 -5.19 -8.41
CA ALA A 84 -0.48 -4.51 -9.19
C ALA A 84 0.08 -3.97 -10.51
N GLU A 85 1.21 -3.26 -10.47
CA GLU A 85 1.93 -2.77 -11.65
C GLU A 85 2.24 -3.91 -12.64
N ARG A 86 2.73 -5.06 -12.14
CA ARG A 86 2.99 -6.23 -13.00
C ARG A 86 1.74 -6.82 -13.64
N VAL A 87 0.57 -6.67 -13.02
CA VAL A 87 -0.71 -7.13 -13.58
C VAL A 87 -1.16 -6.18 -14.68
N GLU A 88 -1.03 -4.87 -14.46
CA GLU A 88 -1.33 -3.83 -15.44
C GLU A 88 -0.41 -3.92 -16.66
N GLU A 89 0.91 -3.99 -16.46
CA GLU A 89 1.93 -4.12 -17.54
C GLU A 89 1.71 -5.35 -18.43
N GLN A 90 1.06 -6.40 -17.94
CA GLN A 90 0.75 -7.60 -18.72
C GLN A 90 -0.47 -7.42 -19.63
N ALA A 91 -1.28 -6.40 -19.38
CA ALA A 91 -2.53 -6.14 -20.09
C ALA A 91 -2.44 -4.97 -21.09
N GLU A 92 -1.39 -4.15 -20.98
CA GLU A 92 -0.95 -3.16 -22.00
C GLU A 92 -0.39 -3.81 -23.27
#